data_AF-A0A2U0T0R5-F1
#
_entry.id   AF-A0A2U0T0R5-F1
#
_cell.length_a   1.000
_cell.length_b   1.000
_cell.length_c   1.000
_cell.angle_alpha   90.00
_cell.angle_beta   90.00
_cell.angle_gamma   90.00
#
_symmetry.space_group_name_H-M   'P 1'
#
loop_
_entity.id
_entity.type
_entity.pdbx_description
1 polymer ?
#
loop_
_entity_poly.entity_id
_entity_poly.type
_entity_poly.pdbx_seq_one_letter_code
_entity_poly.pdbx_strand_id
1 'polypeptide(L)'
;MQLPASLAHISTDQDWQHTTAYPPLGFTPFSEGALGNGDTFGLYWPIGREASEPIVVETWHDEWRLQPHFSSLAAFLQAHAAAQDEYVGTPSLADDPASPRAAFLEAKELIAQRNPEAAITLLEAALALVPEYTDALALLHGQYVRAGRIGEAVKVAIQAIISPPSFGGPPFKALQWLRTQPVPDGEPDPIWRACGQLSFNFGGSKENADYPVLLAAIATYVEQGNYLRASTLMQTYAELMSAETVSFQERYGFEPAAFIARQIAVSARLPYGSRDPAAPCLPGRD
;
A
#
# COMPACT_ATOMS: atom_id res chain seq x y z
N MET A 1 -2.36 8.57 14.29
CA MET A 1 -3.40 8.49 13.24
C MET A 1 -4.56 9.43 13.55
N GLN A 2 -4.92 10.31 12.62
CA GLN A 2 -6.05 11.23 12.70
C GLN A 2 -7.37 10.49 12.43
N LEU A 3 -8.31 10.56 13.36
CA LEU A 3 -9.64 9.95 13.20
C LEU A 3 -10.51 10.78 12.23
N PRO A 4 -11.36 10.13 11.41
CA PRO A 4 -12.27 10.84 10.52
C PRO A 4 -13.37 11.56 11.30
N ALA A 5 -13.78 12.74 10.86
CA ALA A 5 -14.84 13.52 11.52
C ALA A 5 -16.17 12.75 11.61
N SER A 6 -16.45 11.86 10.66
CA SER A 6 -17.68 11.08 10.57
C SER A 6 -17.60 9.71 11.25
N LEU A 7 -16.60 9.46 12.12
CA LEU A 7 -16.39 8.14 12.75
C LEU A 7 -17.62 7.62 13.50
N ALA A 8 -18.41 8.50 14.12
CA ALA A 8 -19.63 8.13 14.85
C ALA A 8 -20.76 7.56 13.98
N HIS A 9 -20.61 7.61 12.65
CA HIS A 9 -21.58 7.09 11.69
C HIS A 9 -21.28 5.67 11.20
N ILE A 10 -20.21 5.05 11.72
CA ILE A 10 -19.85 3.66 11.43
C ILE A 10 -19.61 2.88 12.71
N SER A 11 -19.71 1.56 12.61
CA SER A 11 -19.50 0.62 13.70
C SER A 11 -18.17 -0.09 13.49
N THR A 12 -17.08 0.51 14.00
CA THR A 12 -15.73 -0.09 13.97
C THR A 12 -15.60 -1.21 14.99
N ASP A 13 -14.80 -2.23 14.66
CA ASP A 13 -14.42 -3.28 15.62
C ASP A 13 -13.51 -2.71 16.72
N GLN A 14 -14.02 -2.65 17.96
CA GLN A 14 -13.32 -2.10 19.11
C GLN A 14 -12.21 -3.02 19.63
N ASP A 15 -12.30 -4.31 19.35
CA ASP A 15 -11.32 -5.32 19.77
C ASP A 15 -10.28 -5.59 18.67
N TRP A 16 -10.35 -4.83 17.55
CA TRP A 16 -9.45 -4.98 16.43
C TRP A 16 -7.99 -4.77 16.83
N GLN A 17 -7.16 -5.78 16.55
CA GLN A 17 -5.72 -5.74 16.75
C GLN A 17 -5.01 -6.22 15.50
N HIS A 18 -3.98 -5.49 15.10
CA HIS A 18 -3.14 -5.89 13.98
C HIS A 18 -2.18 -7.01 14.43
N THR A 19 -2.59 -8.26 14.21
CA THR A 19 -1.86 -9.48 14.63
C THR A 19 -1.40 -10.35 13.45
N THR A 20 -1.83 -10.02 12.24
CA THR A 20 -1.48 -10.71 10.97
C THR A 20 -0.96 -9.69 9.96
N ALA A 21 -0.18 -10.14 8.98
CA ALA A 21 0.36 -9.24 7.94
C ALA A 21 -0.72 -8.61 7.04
N TYR A 22 -1.83 -9.32 6.84
CA TYR A 22 -3.01 -8.88 6.08
C TYR A 22 -4.27 -8.99 6.96
N PRO A 23 -5.19 -8.00 6.94
CA PRO A 23 -5.08 -6.71 6.27
C PRO A 23 -3.88 -5.87 6.77
N PRO A 24 -3.36 -4.93 5.94
CA PRO A 24 -2.15 -4.18 6.27
C PRO A 24 -2.24 -3.37 7.56
N LEU A 25 -1.09 -3.12 8.20
CA LEU A 25 -1.01 -2.20 9.35
C LEU A 25 -1.61 -0.85 8.97
N GLY A 26 -2.38 -0.25 9.87
CA GLY A 26 -3.15 0.98 9.62
C GLY A 26 -4.55 0.73 9.03
N PHE A 27 -5.00 -0.52 8.94
CA PHE A 27 -6.39 -0.87 8.61
C PHE A 27 -7.25 -1.00 9.88
N THR A 28 -8.52 -0.60 9.82
CA THR A 28 -9.53 -0.82 10.85
C THR A 28 -10.88 -1.13 10.20
N PRO A 29 -11.44 -2.34 10.39
CA PRO A 29 -12.69 -2.73 9.75
C PRO A 29 -13.91 -2.04 10.39
N PHE A 30 -14.98 -1.90 9.61
CA PHE A 30 -16.30 -1.49 10.09
C PHE A 30 -17.42 -2.27 9.39
N SER A 31 -18.63 -2.28 9.96
CA SER A 31 -19.70 -3.19 9.53
C SER A 31 -20.59 -2.68 8.38
N GLU A 32 -20.66 -1.37 8.17
CA GLU A 32 -21.51 -0.75 7.17
C GLU A 32 -21.10 -1.14 5.75
N GLY A 33 -22.06 -1.53 4.90
CA GLY A 33 -21.81 -2.03 3.55
C GLY A 33 -21.17 -3.42 3.46
N ALA A 34 -20.99 -4.14 4.58
CA ALA A 34 -20.46 -5.50 4.56
C ALA A 34 -21.46 -6.50 3.96
N LEU A 35 -21.01 -7.31 3.01
CA LEU A 35 -21.85 -8.29 2.29
C LEU A 35 -21.97 -9.65 3.00
N GLY A 36 -21.25 -9.85 4.10
CA GLY A 36 -21.26 -11.12 4.86
C GLY A 36 -20.55 -12.29 4.18
N ASN A 37 -19.84 -12.04 3.08
CA ASN A 37 -19.05 -13.05 2.35
C ASN A 37 -17.58 -13.13 2.80
N GLY A 38 -17.17 -12.32 3.78
CA GLY A 38 -15.78 -12.20 4.22
C GLY A 38 -15.10 -10.91 3.77
N ASP A 39 -15.67 -10.21 2.77
CA ASP A 39 -15.23 -8.88 2.38
C ASP A 39 -15.81 -7.83 3.34
N THR A 40 -14.99 -6.87 3.73
CA THR A 40 -15.36 -5.80 4.64
C THR A 40 -14.76 -4.47 4.14
N PHE A 41 -15.50 -3.39 4.38
CA PHE A 41 -14.93 -2.07 4.29
C PHE A 41 -14.15 -1.74 5.56
N GLY A 42 -13.11 -0.93 5.40
CA GLY A 42 -12.36 -0.43 6.54
C GLY A 42 -11.75 0.92 6.28
N LEU A 43 -11.46 1.60 7.38
CA LEU A 43 -10.61 2.77 7.38
C LEU A 43 -9.17 2.31 7.14
N TYR A 44 -8.47 3.00 6.25
CA TYR A 44 -7.05 2.78 6.02
C TYR A 44 -6.29 4.10 6.11
N TRP A 45 -5.24 4.13 6.93
CA TRP A 45 -4.27 5.22 6.95
C TRP A 45 -3.07 4.85 6.08
N PRO A 46 -2.92 5.47 4.89
CA PRO A 46 -1.80 5.18 4.00
C PRO A 46 -0.47 5.50 4.67
N ILE A 47 0.57 4.75 4.33
CA ILE A 47 1.90 4.83 4.94
C ILE A 47 2.48 6.23 4.77
N GLY A 48 2.75 6.92 5.89
CA GLY A 48 3.27 8.29 5.92
C GLY A 48 2.21 9.38 5.88
N ARG A 49 0.93 9.02 5.91
CA ARG A 49 -0.22 9.94 5.90
C ARG A 49 -1.06 9.86 7.17
N GLU A 50 -0.45 9.48 8.29
CA GLU A 50 -1.15 9.27 9.57
C GLU A 50 -1.74 10.57 10.15
N ALA A 51 -1.26 11.73 9.71
CA ALA A 51 -1.80 13.06 10.05
C ALA A 51 -2.91 13.53 9.09
N SER A 52 -3.42 12.66 8.22
CA SER A 52 -4.62 12.91 7.42
C SER A 52 -5.73 11.96 7.86
N GLU A 53 -6.98 12.32 7.55
CA GLU A 53 -8.09 11.37 7.66
C GLU A 53 -7.82 10.12 6.80
N PRO A 54 -8.31 8.94 7.24
CA PRO A 54 -8.18 7.71 6.49
C PRO A 54 -9.01 7.75 5.19
N ILE A 55 -8.57 6.95 4.23
CA ILE A 55 -9.40 6.55 3.09
C ILE A 55 -10.28 5.36 3.47
N VAL A 56 -11.27 5.03 2.64
CA VAL A 56 -12.02 3.77 2.79
C VAL A 56 -11.58 2.77 1.73
N VAL A 57 -11.18 1.60 2.20
CA VAL A 57 -10.76 0.47 1.38
C VAL A 57 -11.73 -0.69 1.55
N GLU A 58 -11.84 -1.54 0.52
CA GLU A 58 -12.54 -2.82 0.59
C GLU A 58 -11.49 -3.95 0.60
N THR A 59 -11.66 -4.94 1.48
CA THR A 59 -10.88 -6.18 1.39
C THR A 59 -11.52 -7.10 0.36
N TRP A 60 -10.74 -7.67 -0.54
CA TRP A 60 -11.09 -8.83 -1.34
C TRP A 60 -10.36 -10.03 -0.72
N HIS A 61 -11.02 -10.69 0.21
CA HIS A 61 -10.37 -11.63 1.12
C HIS A 61 -9.80 -12.87 0.39
N ASP A 62 -10.52 -13.38 -0.60
CA ASP A 62 -10.08 -14.53 -1.41
C ASP A 62 -8.81 -14.21 -2.24
N GLU A 63 -8.67 -12.97 -2.69
CA GLU A 63 -7.53 -12.51 -3.47
C GLU A 63 -6.39 -11.96 -2.60
N TRP A 64 -6.62 -11.79 -1.29
CA TRP A 64 -5.73 -11.09 -0.37
C TRP A 64 -5.40 -9.67 -0.83
N ARG A 65 -6.41 -8.95 -1.34
CA ARG A 65 -6.25 -7.60 -1.90
C ARG A 65 -7.04 -6.53 -1.16
N LEU A 66 -6.52 -5.32 -1.15
CA LEU A 66 -7.23 -4.12 -0.73
C LEU A 66 -7.51 -3.24 -1.94
N GLN A 67 -8.72 -2.72 -2.02
CA GLN A 67 -9.14 -1.80 -3.06
C GLN A 67 -9.43 -0.42 -2.47
N PRO A 68 -8.68 0.64 -2.85
CA PRO A 68 -8.86 1.98 -2.30
C PRO A 68 -10.01 2.74 -3.00
N HIS A 69 -11.24 2.39 -2.64
CA HIS A 69 -12.45 2.86 -3.30
C HIS A 69 -12.76 4.34 -3.07
N PHE A 70 -12.67 4.82 -1.83
CA PHE A 70 -13.12 6.17 -1.48
C PHE A 70 -12.00 6.99 -0.87
N SER A 71 -11.96 8.26 -1.23
CA SER A 71 -10.99 9.23 -0.70
C SER A 71 -11.20 9.55 0.78
N SER A 72 -12.37 9.27 1.33
CA SER A 72 -12.74 9.57 2.72
C SER A 72 -13.95 8.75 3.19
N LEU A 73 -14.15 8.70 4.51
CA LEU A 73 -15.35 8.13 5.10
C LEU A 73 -16.62 8.89 4.70
N ALA A 74 -16.54 10.21 4.52
CA ALA A 74 -17.69 11.01 4.10
C ALA A 74 -18.19 10.62 2.70
N ALA A 75 -17.27 10.41 1.75
CA ALA A 75 -17.60 9.94 0.39
C ALA A 75 -18.24 8.55 0.42
N PHE A 76 -17.70 7.62 1.23
CA PHE A 76 -18.31 6.31 1.43
C PHE A 76 -19.74 6.40 1.97
N LEU A 77 -19.97 7.19 3.04
CA LEU A 77 -21.29 7.32 3.65
C LEU A 77 -22.33 7.91 2.69
N GLN A 78 -21.91 8.86 1.84
CA GLN A 78 -22.77 9.40 0.78
C GLN A 78 -23.15 8.33 -0.24
N ALA A 79 -22.17 7.54 -0.71
CA ALA A 79 -22.42 6.44 -1.64
C ALA A 79 -23.29 5.35 -1.02
N HIS A 80 -23.02 4.97 0.24
CA HIS A 80 -23.80 4.00 1.00
C HIS A 80 -25.26 4.45 1.20
N ALA A 81 -25.50 5.72 1.50
CA ALA A 81 -26.85 6.26 1.63
C ALA A 81 -27.61 6.34 0.29
N ALA A 82 -26.89 6.49 -0.83
CA ALA A 82 -27.46 6.52 -2.18
C ALA A 82 -27.63 5.13 -2.80
N ALA A 83 -26.95 4.12 -2.28
CA ALA A 83 -27.01 2.75 -2.77
C ALA A 83 -28.43 2.20 -2.61
N GLN A 84 -29.03 1.83 -3.75
CA GLN A 84 -30.31 1.13 -3.78
C GLN A 84 -30.13 -0.39 -3.58
N ASP A 85 -28.94 -0.88 -3.93
CA ASP A 85 -28.49 -2.25 -3.72
C ASP A 85 -27.76 -2.40 -2.39
N GLU A 86 -27.63 -3.63 -1.90
CA GLU A 86 -26.89 -3.96 -0.67
C GLU A 86 -25.37 -3.73 -0.82
N TYR A 87 -24.85 -3.58 -2.05
CA TYR A 87 -23.44 -3.37 -2.34
C TYR A 87 -23.09 -1.93 -2.71
N VAL A 88 -22.04 -1.40 -2.09
CA VAL A 88 -21.49 -0.07 -2.38
C VAL A 88 -20.27 -0.21 -3.29
N GLY A 89 -20.45 0.04 -4.59
CA GLY A 89 -19.38 -0.06 -5.58
C GLY A 89 -18.37 1.10 -5.57
N THR A 90 -17.39 1.04 -6.48
CA THR A 90 -16.44 2.16 -6.68
C THR A 90 -17.20 3.41 -7.14
N PRO A 91 -16.97 4.59 -6.54
CA PRO A 91 -17.63 5.82 -6.95
C PRO A 91 -17.13 6.27 -8.32
N SER A 92 -17.93 7.10 -9.01
CA SER A 92 -17.42 7.84 -10.16
C SER A 92 -16.52 8.99 -9.70
N LEU A 93 -15.66 9.52 -10.58
CA LEU A 93 -14.89 10.74 -10.29
C LEU A 93 -15.78 12.00 -10.17
N ALA A 94 -17.06 11.94 -10.58
CA ALA A 94 -18.00 13.02 -10.33
C ALA A 94 -18.49 13.02 -8.88
N ASP A 95 -18.69 11.83 -8.30
CA ASP A 95 -19.19 11.65 -6.94
C ASP A 95 -18.06 11.72 -5.90
N ASP A 96 -16.89 11.18 -6.23
CA ASP A 96 -15.66 11.29 -5.44
C ASP A 96 -14.46 11.61 -6.36
N PRO A 97 -14.19 12.90 -6.62
CA PRO A 97 -13.10 13.33 -7.49
C PRO A 97 -11.69 12.90 -7.06
N ALA A 98 -11.54 12.50 -5.79
CA ALA A 98 -10.28 12.10 -5.22
C ALA A 98 -10.19 10.57 -5.00
N SER A 99 -11.18 9.79 -5.44
CA SER A 99 -11.17 8.32 -5.31
C SER A 99 -9.92 7.73 -5.99
N PRO A 100 -9.02 7.05 -5.23
CA PRO A 100 -7.80 6.50 -5.81
C PRO A 100 -8.08 5.41 -6.87
N ARG A 101 -9.06 4.54 -6.61
CA ARG A 101 -9.46 3.50 -7.55
C ARG A 101 -10.15 4.05 -8.79
N ALA A 102 -11.06 5.03 -8.64
CA ALA A 102 -11.70 5.65 -9.81
C ALA A 102 -10.68 6.35 -10.71
N ALA A 103 -9.73 7.07 -10.11
CA ALA A 103 -8.63 7.70 -10.83
C ALA A 103 -7.74 6.68 -11.56
N PHE A 104 -7.44 5.54 -10.94
CA PHE A 104 -6.70 4.45 -11.58
C PHE A 104 -7.44 3.84 -12.78
N LEU A 105 -8.75 3.59 -12.64
CA LEU A 105 -9.57 3.03 -13.72
C LEU A 105 -9.68 4.01 -14.90
N GLU A 106 -9.95 5.28 -14.62
CA GLU A 106 -10.02 6.32 -15.67
C GLU A 106 -8.66 6.53 -16.35
N ALA A 107 -7.55 6.48 -15.60
CA ALA A 107 -6.21 6.57 -16.18
C ALA A 107 -5.94 5.44 -17.18
N LYS A 108 -6.43 4.21 -16.93
CA LYS A 108 -6.31 3.11 -17.90
C LYS A 108 -7.06 3.40 -19.20
N GLU A 109 -8.27 3.95 -19.10
CA GLU A 109 -9.07 4.33 -20.26
C GLU A 109 -8.42 5.46 -21.05
N LEU A 110 -7.91 6.49 -20.38
CA LEU A 110 -7.18 7.59 -21.01
C LEU A 110 -5.92 7.11 -21.74
N ILE A 111 -5.18 6.14 -21.19
CA ILE A 111 -4.05 5.53 -21.89
C ILE A 111 -4.51 4.80 -23.15
N ALA A 112 -5.61 4.05 -23.09
CA ALA A 112 -6.20 3.38 -24.26
C ALA A 112 -6.64 4.39 -25.33
N GLN A 113 -7.13 5.55 -24.92
CA GLN A 113 -7.54 6.68 -25.76
C GLN A 113 -6.36 7.55 -26.25
N ARG A 114 -5.11 7.18 -25.93
CA ARG A 114 -3.89 7.93 -26.30
C ARG A 114 -3.82 9.34 -25.69
N ASN A 115 -4.28 9.48 -24.45
CA ASN A 115 -4.14 10.68 -23.63
C ASN A 115 -3.31 10.41 -22.36
N PRO A 116 -2.01 10.08 -22.49
CA PRO A 116 -1.18 9.65 -21.36
C PRO A 116 -0.89 10.78 -20.35
N GLU A 117 -0.92 12.04 -20.75
CA GLU A 117 -0.68 13.19 -19.87
C GLU A 117 -1.79 13.34 -18.82
N ALA A 118 -3.06 13.25 -19.24
CA ALA A 118 -4.18 13.26 -18.31
C ALA A 118 -4.17 12.03 -17.40
N ALA A 119 -3.80 10.86 -17.93
CA ALA A 119 -3.64 9.64 -17.13
C ALA A 119 -2.56 9.78 -16.06
N ILE A 120 -1.42 10.39 -16.39
CA ILE A 120 -0.34 10.69 -15.44
C ILE A 120 -0.88 11.56 -14.30
N THR A 121 -1.62 12.63 -14.59
CA THR A 121 -2.17 13.52 -13.55
C THR A 121 -3.11 12.78 -12.59
N LEU A 122 -3.98 11.91 -13.11
CA LEU A 122 -4.86 11.10 -12.25
C LEU A 122 -4.09 10.11 -11.39
N LEU A 123 -3.06 9.45 -11.94
CA LEU A 123 -2.23 8.52 -11.19
C LEU A 123 -1.39 9.22 -10.12
N GLU A 124 -0.80 10.37 -10.43
CA GLU A 124 -0.08 11.22 -9.47
C GLU A 124 -1.01 11.63 -8.31
N ALA A 125 -2.27 12.00 -8.60
CA ALA A 125 -3.26 12.35 -7.57
C ALA A 125 -3.66 11.13 -6.70
N ALA A 126 -3.90 9.97 -7.31
CA ALA A 126 -4.20 8.75 -6.59
C ALA A 126 -3.06 8.34 -5.64
N LEU A 127 -1.80 8.45 -6.12
CA LEU A 127 -0.60 8.11 -5.35
C LEU A 127 -0.24 9.17 -4.31
N ALA A 128 -0.72 10.40 -4.46
CA ALA A 128 -0.64 11.38 -3.38
C ALA A 128 -1.49 10.91 -2.18
N LEU A 129 -2.64 10.27 -2.41
CA LEU A 129 -3.47 9.71 -1.34
C LEU A 129 -2.99 8.34 -0.86
N VAL A 130 -2.59 7.44 -1.76
CA VAL A 130 -2.13 6.09 -1.41
C VAL A 130 -0.75 5.85 -2.02
N PRO A 131 0.34 6.31 -1.37
CA PRO A 131 1.71 6.19 -1.89
C PRO A 131 2.16 4.76 -2.21
N GLU A 132 1.52 3.78 -1.59
CA GLU A 132 1.78 2.36 -1.70
C GLU A 132 0.82 1.61 -2.64
N TYR A 133 0.04 2.32 -3.46
CA TYR A 133 -0.88 1.71 -4.42
C TYR A 133 -0.14 1.07 -5.60
N THR A 134 0.29 -0.19 -5.42
CA THR A 134 1.20 -0.91 -6.33
C THR A 134 0.72 -0.95 -7.78
N ASP A 135 -0.56 -1.19 -8.04
CA ASP A 135 -1.09 -1.19 -9.42
C ASP A 135 -0.98 0.20 -10.09
N ALA A 136 -1.26 1.27 -9.36
CA ALA A 136 -1.13 2.65 -9.86
C ALA A 136 0.34 3.04 -10.05
N LEU A 137 1.24 2.64 -9.13
CA LEU A 137 2.68 2.84 -9.27
C LEU A 137 3.22 2.15 -10.53
N ALA A 138 2.86 0.90 -10.77
CA ALA A 138 3.30 0.14 -11.94
C ALA A 138 2.81 0.80 -13.25
N LEU A 139 1.58 1.31 -13.26
CA LEU A 139 1.02 2.01 -14.41
C LEU A 139 1.70 3.37 -14.65
N LEU A 140 1.90 4.16 -13.59
CA LEU A 140 2.56 5.48 -13.66
C LEU A 140 4.01 5.35 -14.12
N HIS A 141 4.77 4.38 -13.58
CA HIS A 141 6.12 4.08 -14.04
C HIS A 141 6.14 3.87 -15.56
N GLY A 142 5.21 3.07 -16.08
CA GLY A 142 5.11 2.83 -17.52
C GLY A 142 4.86 4.10 -18.34
N GLN A 143 4.13 5.08 -17.80
CA GLN A 143 3.90 6.36 -18.47
C GLN A 143 5.11 7.29 -18.38
N TYR A 144 5.78 7.37 -17.23
CA TYR A 144 6.99 8.17 -17.07
C TYR A 144 8.12 7.71 -18.00
N VAL A 145 8.29 6.39 -18.16
CA VAL A 145 9.27 5.85 -19.12
C VAL A 145 8.95 6.30 -20.55
N ARG A 146 7.68 6.23 -20.97
CA ARG A 146 7.26 6.66 -22.32
C ARG A 146 7.41 8.17 -22.53
N ALA A 147 7.17 8.96 -21.49
CA ALA A 147 7.31 10.42 -21.51
C ALA A 147 8.78 10.88 -21.40
N GLY A 148 9.74 9.96 -21.23
CA GLY A 148 11.16 10.32 -21.04
C GLY A 148 11.46 10.94 -19.67
N ARG A 149 10.54 10.85 -18.70
CA ARG A 149 10.70 11.32 -17.31
C ARG A 149 11.51 10.32 -16.48
N ILE A 150 12.75 10.06 -16.90
CA ILE A 150 13.58 8.95 -16.39
C ILE A 150 13.83 9.04 -14.88
N GLY A 151 14.20 10.21 -14.37
CA GLY A 151 14.47 10.38 -12.93
C GLY A 151 13.24 10.10 -12.05
N GLU A 152 12.05 10.36 -12.56
CA GLU A 152 10.79 10.11 -11.85
C GLU A 152 10.36 8.66 -12.01
N ALA A 153 10.58 8.08 -13.19
CA ALA A 153 10.39 6.65 -13.43
C ALA A 153 11.22 5.79 -12.45
N VAL A 154 12.48 6.16 -12.18
CA VAL A 154 13.30 5.46 -11.16
C VAL A 154 12.65 5.51 -9.79
N LYS A 155 12.23 6.69 -9.33
CA LYS A 155 11.62 6.86 -8.00
C LYS A 155 10.34 6.03 -7.87
N VAL A 156 9.48 6.05 -8.89
CA VAL A 156 8.24 5.28 -8.91
C VAL A 156 8.52 3.78 -9.04
N ALA A 157 9.53 3.36 -9.81
CA ALA A 157 9.92 1.95 -9.91
C ALA A 157 10.36 1.40 -8.55
N ILE A 158 11.23 2.12 -7.84
CA ILE A 158 11.67 1.75 -6.50
C ILE A 158 10.49 1.67 -5.55
N GLN A 159 9.61 2.69 -5.57
CA GLN A 159 8.41 2.70 -4.73
C GLN A 159 7.52 1.49 -5.02
N ALA A 160 7.27 1.17 -6.30
CA ALA A 160 6.49 -0.01 -6.69
C ALA A 160 7.10 -1.30 -6.14
N ILE A 161 8.42 -1.47 -6.26
CA ILE A 161 9.16 -2.67 -5.81
C ILE A 161 9.03 -2.88 -4.30
N ILE A 162 8.97 -1.80 -3.51
CA ILE A 162 8.82 -1.92 -2.06
C ILE A 162 7.38 -1.92 -1.59
N SER A 163 6.41 -1.67 -2.45
CA SER A 163 5.00 -1.56 -2.08
C SER A 163 4.31 -2.94 -1.99
N PRO A 164 3.30 -3.06 -1.11
CA PRO A 164 2.73 -4.35 -0.73
C PRO A 164 1.89 -4.98 -1.85
N PRO A 165 1.87 -6.33 -1.92
CA PRO A 165 1.10 -7.05 -2.93
C PRO A 165 -0.42 -6.92 -2.72
N SER A 166 -0.90 -6.62 -1.50
CA SER A 166 -2.32 -6.37 -1.25
C SER A 166 -2.90 -5.23 -2.10
N PHE A 167 -2.09 -4.23 -2.47
CA PHE A 167 -2.52 -3.11 -3.32
C PHE A 167 -2.23 -3.30 -4.82
N GLY A 168 -1.69 -4.44 -5.25
CA GLY A 168 -1.42 -4.69 -6.66
C GLY A 168 -0.46 -5.83 -6.95
N GLY A 169 -0.40 -6.21 -8.23
CA GLY A 169 0.46 -7.31 -8.66
C GLY A 169 1.96 -6.98 -8.56
N PRO A 170 2.85 -8.00 -8.60
CA PRO A 170 4.29 -7.77 -8.59
C PRO A 170 4.72 -6.87 -9.76
N PRO A 171 5.49 -5.80 -9.52
CA PRO A 171 5.81 -4.80 -10.54
C PRO A 171 6.97 -5.23 -11.45
N PHE A 172 6.85 -6.41 -12.07
CA PHE A 172 7.90 -7.04 -12.88
C PHE A 172 8.49 -6.12 -13.95
N LYS A 173 7.65 -5.33 -14.64
CA LYS A 173 8.11 -4.39 -15.67
C LYS A 173 8.97 -3.27 -15.09
N ALA A 174 8.62 -2.76 -13.90
CA ALA A 174 9.39 -1.74 -13.22
C ALA A 174 10.74 -2.29 -12.75
N LEU A 175 10.75 -3.49 -12.16
CA LEU A 175 11.98 -4.18 -11.76
C LEU A 175 12.91 -4.47 -12.96
N GLN A 176 12.37 -5.04 -14.04
CA GLN A 176 13.12 -5.32 -15.26
C GLN A 176 13.70 -4.05 -15.88
N TRP A 177 12.93 -2.96 -15.90
CA TRP A 177 13.41 -1.68 -16.41
C TRP A 177 14.46 -1.05 -15.51
N LEU A 178 14.28 -1.07 -14.18
CA LEU A 178 15.22 -0.49 -13.23
C LEU A 178 16.60 -1.16 -13.31
N ARG A 179 16.64 -2.48 -13.55
CA ARG A 179 17.87 -3.25 -13.77
C ARG A 179 18.68 -2.82 -14.99
N THR A 180 18.05 -2.18 -15.98
CA THR A 180 18.77 -1.67 -17.16
C THR A 180 19.27 -0.25 -16.95
N GLN A 181 18.86 0.42 -15.87
CA GLN A 181 19.32 1.77 -15.56
C GLN A 181 20.70 1.72 -14.90
N PRO A 182 21.60 2.67 -15.22
CA PRO A 182 22.87 2.78 -14.51
C PRO A 182 22.60 3.15 -13.05
N VAL A 183 23.21 2.40 -12.13
CA VAL A 183 23.21 2.74 -10.70
C VAL A 183 24.31 3.77 -10.47
N PRO A 184 23.98 5.00 -9.99
CA PRO A 184 25.00 6.00 -9.71
C PRO A 184 26.01 5.54 -8.65
N ASP A 185 27.25 6.00 -8.76
CA ASP A 185 28.25 5.77 -7.72
C ASP A 185 27.78 6.38 -6.40
N GLY A 186 27.79 5.58 -5.33
CA GLY A 186 27.32 6.02 -4.01
C GLY A 186 25.80 6.12 -3.87
N GLU A 187 25.02 5.52 -4.79
CA GLU A 187 23.56 5.47 -4.70
C GLU A 187 23.09 5.00 -3.29
N PRO A 188 22.40 5.86 -2.51
CA PRO A 188 22.01 5.51 -1.14
C PRO A 188 20.90 4.47 -1.08
N ASP A 189 20.08 4.35 -2.13
CA ASP A 189 18.93 3.46 -2.14
C ASP A 189 19.34 1.96 -2.17
N PRO A 190 18.99 1.17 -1.14
CA PRO A 190 19.36 -0.25 -1.11
C PRO A 190 18.66 -1.08 -2.18
N ILE A 191 17.46 -0.69 -2.62
CA ILE A 191 16.70 -1.41 -3.65
C ILE A 191 17.30 -1.14 -5.01
N TRP A 192 17.68 0.10 -5.32
CA TRP A 192 18.33 0.38 -6.61
C TRP A 192 19.67 -0.36 -6.72
N ARG A 193 20.48 -0.36 -5.65
CA ARG A 193 21.74 -1.12 -5.62
C ARG A 193 21.56 -2.63 -5.75
N ALA A 194 20.48 -3.18 -5.19
CA ALA A 194 20.25 -4.62 -5.15
C ALA A 194 19.25 -5.13 -6.22
N CYS A 195 18.69 -4.26 -7.07
CA CYS A 195 17.62 -4.65 -8.00
C CYS A 195 18.02 -5.78 -8.96
N GLY A 196 19.32 -5.92 -9.27
CA GLY A 196 19.85 -7.05 -10.03
C GLY A 196 19.59 -8.42 -9.38
N GLN A 197 19.50 -8.47 -8.04
CA GLN A 197 19.37 -9.70 -7.25
C GLN A 197 17.92 -10.15 -7.06
N LEU A 198 16.94 -9.27 -7.22
CA LEU A 198 15.52 -9.54 -6.94
C LEU A 198 14.81 -10.22 -8.12
N SER A 199 14.10 -11.33 -7.92
CA SER A 199 13.42 -12.06 -8.99
C SER A 199 11.90 -11.90 -9.02
N PHE A 200 11.29 -11.63 -7.87
CA PHE A 200 9.86 -11.63 -7.59
C PHE A 200 9.13 -12.93 -7.94
N ASN A 201 9.85 -14.05 -7.88
CA ASN A 201 9.27 -15.38 -7.98
C ASN A 201 9.07 -15.94 -6.57
N PHE A 202 7.88 -15.75 -6.00
CA PHE A 202 7.52 -16.23 -4.66
C PHE A 202 6.69 -17.51 -4.73
N GLY A 203 6.80 -18.35 -3.69
CA GLY A 203 6.17 -19.66 -3.66
C GLY A 203 6.82 -20.71 -4.58
N GLY A 204 6.50 -21.98 -4.34
CA GLY A 204 6.90 -23.10 -5.19
C GLY A 204 8.39 -23.50 -5.13
N SER A 205 9.22 -22.76 -4.40
CA SER A 205 10.63 -23.10 -4.14
C SER A 205 10.89 -23.26 -2.64
N LYS A 206 11.86 -24.12 -2.29
CA LYS A 206 12.31 -24.26 -0.89
C LYS A 206 13.14 -23.08 -0.42
N GLU A 207 13.77 -22.36 -1.35
CA GLU A 207 14.65 -21.24 -1.07
C GLU A 207 14.36 -20.12 -2.07
N ASN A 208 14.43 -18.88 -1.59
CA ASN A 208 14.27 -17.67 -2.39
C ASN A 208 15.29 -16.61 -1.92
N ALA A 209 16.13 -16.16 -2.84
CA ALA A 209 17.18 -15.19 -2.59
C ALA A 209 16.65 -13.76 -2.39
N ASP A 210 15.38 -13.50 -2.71
CA ASP A 210 14.77 -12.18 -2.56
C ASP A 210 14.60 -11.80 -1.09
N TYR A 211 14.17 -12.72 -0.22
CA TYR A 211 13.88 -12.41 1.19
C TYR A 211 15.09 -11.82 1.96
N PRO A 212 16.32 -12.38 1.87
CA PRO A 212 17.48 -11.76 2.49
C PRO A 212 17.81 -10.37 1.94
N VAL A 213 17.61 -10.16 0.64
CA VAL A 213 17.83 -8.84 0.00
C VAL A 213 16.83 -7.81 0.54
N LEU A 214 15.55 -8.18 0.65
CA LEU A 214 14.51 -7.31 1.20
C LEU A 214 14.76 -6.99 2.69
N LEU A 215 15.15 -7.98 3.51
CA LEU A 215 15.51 -7.75 4.92
C LEU A 215 16.71 -6.82 5.08
N ALA A 216 17.75 -6.99 4.26
CA ALA A 216 18.91 -6.11 4.26
C ALA A 216 18.52 -4.67 3.87
N ALA A 217 17.65 -4.51 2.87
CA ALA A 217 17.13 -3.21 2.48
C ALA A 217 16.30 -2.55 3.59
N ILE A 218 15.46 -3.31 4.32
CA ILE A 218 14.75 -2.81 5.50
C ILE A 218 15.74 -2.29 6.54
N ALA A 219 16.78 -3.06 6.87
CA ALA A 219 17.79 -2.65 7.83
C ALA A 219 18.49 -1.35 7.40
N THR A 220 18.91 -1.25 6.14
CA THR A 220 19.51 -0.04 5.58
C THR A 220 18.56 1.16 5.65
N TYR A 221 17.28 1.03 5.31
CA TYR A 221 16.33 2.13 5.44
C TYR A 221 16.16 2.60 6.88
N VAL A 222 16.13 1.68 7.84
CA VAL A 222 16.07 2.01 9.28
C VAL A 222 17.34 2.74 9.75
N GLU A 223 18.52 2.26 9.35
CA GLU A 223 19.82 2.90 9.66
C GLU A 223 19.93 4.32 9.08
N GLN A 224 19.37 4.53 7.89
CA GLN A 224 19.30 5.84 7.24
C GLN A 224 18.24 6.78 7.85
N GLY A 225 17.43 6.30 8.80
CA GLY A 225 16.27 7.04 9.32
C GLY A 225 15.14 7.21 8.30
N ASN A 226 15.16 6.48 7.18
CA ASN A 226 14.11 6.49 6.18
C ASN A 226 12.97 5.54 6.59
N TYR A 227 12.29 5.91 7.67
CA TYR A 227 11.23 5.08 8.27
C TYR A 227 10.04 4.89 7.34
N LEU A 228 9.77 5.84 6.43
CA LEU A 228 8.70 5.70 5.44
C LEU A 228 8.92 4.50 4.52
N ARG A 229 10.10 4.41 3.91
CA ARG A 229 10.45 3.28 3.04
C ARG A 229 10.67 1.99 3.82
N ALA A 230 11.20 2.08 5.03
CA ALA A 230 11.30 0.93 5.93
C ALA A 230 9.91 0.35 6.24
N SER A 231 8.95 1.17 6.68
CA SER A 231 7.57 0.74 6.97
C SER A 231 6.87 0.17 5.74
N THR A 232 7.04 0.79 4.58
CA THR A 232 6.49 0.28 3.31
C THR A 232 7.04 -1.12 3.00
N LEU A 233 8.36 -1.28 3.02
CA LEU A 233 8.99 -2.55 2.69
C LEU A 233 8.77 -3.63 3.76
N MET A 234 8.62 -3.24 5.03
CA MET A 234 8.25 -4.18 6.10
C MET A 234 6.84 -4.75 5.89
N GLN A 235 5.88 -3.92 5.46
CA GLN A 235 4.53 -4.39 5.12
C GLN A 235 4.59 -5.42 3.98
N THR A 236 5.31 -5.08 2.91
CA THR A 236 5.52 -5.97 1.76
C THR A 236 6.19 -7.28 2.16
N TYR A 237 7.25 -7.22 2.97
CA TYR A 237 7.95 -8.40 3.45
C TYR A 237 7.05 -9.30 4.30
N ALA A 238 6.25 -8.71 5.21
CA ALA A 238 5.33 -9.46 6.05
C ALA A 238 4.27 -10.19 5.21
N GLU A 239 3.65 -9.50 4.25
CA GLU A 239 2.65 -10.12 3.36
C GLU A 239 3.23 -11.26 2.53
N LEU A 240 4.40 -11.05 1.91
CA LEU A 240 5.08 -12.07 1.12
C LEU A 240 5.44 -13.29 1.97
N MET A 241 6.04 -13.06 3.14
CA MET A 241 6.49 -14.16 4.01
C MET A 241 5.30 -14.90 4.65
N SER A 242 4.20 -14.21 4.95
CA SER A 242 2.96 -14.85 5.43
C SER A 242 2.25 -15.71 4.39
N ALA A 243 2.48 -15.46 3.09
CA ALA A 243 1.99 -16.32 2.02
C ALA A 243 2.81 -17.61 1.85
N GLU A 244 4.02 -17.68 2.40
CA GLU A 244 4.86 -18.87 2.38
C GLU A 244 4.46 -19.89 3.46
N THR A 245 4.79 -21.16 3.25
CA THR A 245 4.53 -22.23 4.22
C THR A 245 5.27 -22.01 5.55
N VAL A 246 4.75 -22.53 6.66
CA VAL A 246 5.38 -22.44 7.99
C VAL A 246 6.84 -22.92 7.98
N SER A 247 7.12 -24.08 7.37
CA SER A 247 8.50 -24.59 7.28
C SER A 247 9.45 -23.73 6.43
N PHE A 248 8.91 -22.91 5.54
CA PHE A 248 9.69 -21.89 4.84
C PHE A 248 9.98 -20.72 5.78
N GLN A 249 8.96 -20.20 6.47
CA GLN A 249 9.12 -19.12 7.45
C GLN A 249 10.17 -19.46 8.53
N GLU A 250 10.11 -20.67 9.10
CA GLU A 250 11.08 -21.17 10.09
C GLU A 250 12.52 -21.19 9.53
N ARG A 251 12.71 -21.57 8.26
CA ARG A 251 14.02 -21.60 7.61
C ARG A 251 14.65 -20.21 7.52
N TYR A 252 13.83 -19.18 7.37
CA TYR A 252 14.25 -17.78 7.34
C TYR A 252 14.22 -17.12 8.73
N GLY A 253 13.91 -17.87 9.79
CA GLY A 253 13.79 -17.34 11.16
C GLY A 253 12.71 -16.27 11.29
N PHE A 254 11.65 -16.36 10.49
CA PHE A 254 10.56 -15.40 10.54
C PHE A 254 9.57 -15.75 11.66
N GLU A 255 9.52 -14.89 12.67
CA GLU A 255 8.56 -14.95 13.78
C GLU A 255 7.48 -13.88 13.58
N PRO A 256 6.26 -14.23 13.15
CA PRO A 256 5.25 -13.24 12.73
C PRO A 256 4.95 -12.18 13.79
N ALA A 257 4.71 -12.60 15.04
CA ALA A 257 4.39 -11.68 16.13
C ALA A 257 5.55 -10.71 16.44
N ALA A 258 6.79 -11.20 16.42
CA ALA A 258 7.96 -10.37 16.67
C ALA A 258 8.20 -9.39 15.51
N PHE A 259 7.95 -9.82 14.27
CA PHE A 259 8.07 -8.95 13.10
C PHE A 259 7.01 -7.84 13.09
N ILE A 260 5.75 -8.17 13.41
CA ILE A 260 4.66 -7.19 13.53
C ILE A 260 4.95 -6.18 14.65
N ALA A 261 5.41 -6.64 15.82
CA ALA A 261 5.81 -5.75 16.90
C ALA A 261 6.94 -4.79 16.46
N ARG A 262 7.93 -5.29 15.71
CA ARG A 262 8.98 -4.46 15.12
C ARG A 262 8.41 -3.48 14.08
N GLN A 263 7.47 -3.90 13.24
CA GLN A 263 6.82 -3.05 12.24
C GLN A 263 6.08 -1.89 12.89
N ILE A 264 5.31 -2.16 13.96
CA ILE A 264 4.64 -1.13 14.76
C ILE A 264 5.68 -0.16 15.34
N ALA A 265 6.75 -0.67 15.94
CA ALA A 265 7.82 0.15 16.51
C ALA A 265 8.53 1.05 15.47
N VAL A 266 8.75 0.55 14.25
CA VAL A 266 9.29 1.36 13.14
C VAL A 266 8.26 2.39 12.67
N SER A 267 6.98 2.02 12.56
CA SER A 267 5.92 2.95 12.18
C SER A 267 5.75 4.10 13.19
N ALA A 268 6.01 3.85 14.48
CA ALA A 268 6.01 4.88 15.52
C ALA A 268 7.11 5.94 15.35
N ARG A 269 8.09 5.70 14.48
CA ARG A 269 9.14 6.67 14.11
C ARG A 269 8.76 7.51 12.88
N LEU A 270 7.62 7.27 12.26
CA LEU A 270 7.11 8.13 11.20
C LEU A 270 6.80 9.53 11.77
N PRO A 271 6.88 10.59 10.94
CA PRO A 271 6.70 11.97 11.41
C PRO A 271 5.39 12.24 12.16
N TYR A 272 4.35 11.42 11.91
CA TYR A 272 2.99 11.62 12.40
C TYR A 272 2.51 10.52 13.35
N GLY A 273 3.46 9.78 13.93
CA GLY A 273 3.21 8.77 14.95
C GLY A 273 2.89 7.37 14.40
N SER A 274 2.59 6.46 15.34
CA SER A 274 2.36 5.04 15.05
C SER A 274 1.16 4.82 14.12
N ARG A 275 1.27 3.78 13.29
CA ARG A 275 0.19 3.24 12.46
C ARG A 275 -0.63 2.15 13.17
N ASP A 276 -0.41 1.97 14.47
CA ASP A 276 -1.11 0.98 15.29
C ASP A 276 -2.57 1.40 15.56
N PRO A 277 -3.57 0.63 15.06
CA PRO A 277 -4.98 0.90 15.33
C PRO A 277 -5.35 0.90 16.81
N ALA A 278 -4.60 0.19 17.66
CA ALA A 278 -4.85 0.14 19.10
C ALA A 278 -4.36 1.40 19.84
N ALA A 279 -3.58 2.27 19.19
CA ALA A 279 -3.03 3.49 19.78
C ALA A 279 -3.24 4.72 18.86
N PRO A 280 -4.50 5.10 18.56
CA PRO A 280 -4.76 6.27 17.72
C PRO A 280 -4.27 7.56 18.40
N CYS A 281 -3.91 8.56 17.59
CA CYS A 281 -3.58 9.88 18.13
C CYS A 281 -4.87 10.50 18.64
N LEU A 282 -5.00 10.60 19.97
CA LEU A 282 -6.09 11.35 20.57
C LEU A 282 -5.90 12.84 20.23
N PRO A 283 -6.92 13.55 19.73
CA PRO A 283 -6.81 15.00 19.55
C PRO A 283 -6.61 15.68 20.91
N GLY A 284 -5.52 16.45 21.07
CA GLY A 284 -5.30 17.32 22.24
C GLY A 284 -4.07 17.04 23.11
N ARG A 285 -2.98 16.49 22.58
CA ARG A 285 -1.66 16.58 23.23
C ARG A 285 -0.61 17.12 22.27
N ASP A 286 -0.56 18.45 22.19
CA ASP A 286 0.68 19.19 21.94
C ASP A 286 1.58 19.11 23.19
#